data_AF-A0A7X7KR97-F1
#
_entry.id   AF-A0A7X7KR97-F1
#
_cell.length_a   1.000
_cell.length_b   1.000
_cell.length_c   1.000
_cell.angle_alpha   90.00
_cell.angle_beta   90.00
_cell.angle_gamma   90.00
#
_symmetry.space_group_name_H-M   'P 1'
#
loop_
_entity.id
_entity.type
_entity.pdbx_description
1 polymer ?
#
loop_
_entity_poly.entity_id
_entity_poly.type
_entity_poly.pdbx_seq_one_letter_code
_entity_poly.pdbx_strand_id
1 'polypeptide(L)'
;MMARHGMRGVVVCLAFWGWVGLGLNAAELANPGFEAGSATEVSGWSVPPYWSGSMAPTAVPEERHAGRRGLRLAAAEKAGQWWGRVLGTPQATASLGQPNRFSVWAKGQGSLRLGVIRYRQPPPGETPYVYLWQEPVVPLTADWQLVSFDFTIAEPEFTKLAFCIEVQGVDAVAFLDDVSVASLVPPGVTLAVRPSHPMLAAGTPCELRVRLSGTAPEGPVRVYAFPPAGETQRQEAALDAAGEAVVRLPTDAAATGLWRLLATHPGSGAVGEVWADVLPADDYAAFERAAAGMRLPEGRLHLLVLGDSLSDFSRGSNYVDKLAVWLDRLGGSRCTVRNAGVGGDDITRVWARLNGEPKTHRLAMYDGLLEPMPTHILIFLGHNDSKVSSGSEYQKTAVAPEVFASTYRQVLDKLKADTGAALIVLSSSSSSYEITSANAERSRAAGRAHSLFGKPELMEQFNDLTQAAATAAGAAYLDLYTPMRAVPDKDRLVTADGVHLSAEGHRYVARFLLERLFR
;
A
#
# COMPACT_ATOMS: atom_id res chain seq x y z
N MET A 1 -10.36 69.07 -3.49
CA MET A 1 -9.41 69.12 -2.35
C MET A 1 -9.55 67.80 -1.59
N MET A 2 -8.44 67.14 -1.24
CA MET A 2 -8.31 65.74 -0.78
C MET A 2 -8.50 64.71 -1.92
N ALA A 3 -7.50 64.04 -2.50
CA ALA A 3 -6.28 63.38 -2.01
C ALA A 3 -6.55 62.20 -1.06
N ARG A 4 -6.42 60.96 -1.58
CA ARG A 4 -5.87 59.74 -0.95
C ARG A 4 -6.10 58.55 -1.89
N HIS A 5 -5.06 58.17 -2.64
CA HIS A 5 -4.20 57.01 -2.38
C HIS A 5 -4.77 55.70 -2.92
N GLY A 6 -4.23 55.29 -4.07
CA GLY A 6 -4.44 53.99 -4.65
C GLY A 6 -3.81 52.91 -3.78
N MET A 7 -4.64 51.97 -3.32
CA MET A 7 -4.18 50.68 -2.87
C MET A 7 -3.85 49.83 -4.09
N ARG A 8 -2.54 49.65 -4.34
CA ARG A 8 -2.03 48.51 -5.08
C ARG A 8 -2.36 47.26 -4.27
N GLY A 9 -3.44 46.59 -4.60
CA GLY A 9 -3.74 45.25 -4.11
C GLY A 9 -2.68 44.30 -4.64
N VAL A 10 -1.73 43.94 -3.78
CA VAL A 10 -0.85 42.79 -3.99
C VAL A 10 -1.75 41.56 -3.96
N VAL A 11 -2.12 41.05 -5.12
CA VAL A 11 -2.70 39.72 -5.25
C VAL A 11 -1.57 38.75 -4.95
N VAL A 12 -1.52 38.29 -3.69
CA VAL A 12 -0.69 37.16 -3.29
C VAL A 12 -1.30 35.93 -3.96
N CYS A 13 -0.74 35.52 -5.10
CA CYS A 13 -0.96 34.21 -5.67
C CYS A 13 -0.44 33.17 -4.68
N LEU A 14 -1.31 32.68 -3.80
CA LEU A 14 -1.08 31.46 -3.04
C LEU A 14 -1.07 30.30 -4.02
N ALA A 15 0.12 30.02 -4.56
CA ALA A 15 0.40 28.85 -5.37
C ALA A 15 0.32 27.62 -4.46
N PHE A 16 -0.86 27.02 -4.38
CA PHE A 16 -1.06 25.67 -3.84
C PHE A 16 -0.40 24.67 -4.80
N TRP A 17 0.89 24.44 -4.62
CA TRP A 17 1.59 23.32 -5.25
C TRP A 17 1.26 22.06 -4.45
N GLY A 18 0.24 21.34 -4.92
CA GLY A 18 -0.08 19.99 -4.47
C GLY A 18 1.03 19.03 -4.90
N TRP A 19 2.06 18.90 -4.06
CA TRP A 19 2.98 17.79 -4.10
C TRP A 19 2.32 16.57 -3.45
N VAL A 20 1.69 15.73 -4.27
CA VAL A 20 1.40 14.34 -3.88
C VAL A 20 2.63 13.50 -4.22
N GLY A 21 3.70 13.72 -3.46
CA GLY A 21 4.69 12.68 -3.24
C GLY A 21 4.05 11.68 -2.29
N LEU A 22 3.76 10.48 -2.78
CA LEU A 22 3.29 9.35 -1.98
C LEU A 22 4.39 8.94 -0.98
N GLY A 23 4.40 9.66 0.13
CA GLY A 23 4.99 9.29 1.41
C GLY A 23 3.93 9.52 2.49
N LEU A 24 2.75 8.95 2.30
CA LEU A 24 1.73 8.89 3.36
C LEU A 24 2.20 7.85 4.38
N ASN A 25 3.06 8.27 5.32
CA ASN A 25 3.20 7.62 6.64
C ASN A 25 1.96 7.92 7.50
N ALA A 26 0.76 7.70 6.94
CA ALA A 26 -0.49 7.93 7.63
C ALA A 26 -0.79 6.71 8.51
N ALA A 27 -0.53 6.89 9.81
CA ALA A 27 -0.81 6.02 10.96
C ALA A 27 0.24 4.93 11.30
N GLU A 28 1.46 5.35 11.63
CA GLU A 28 2.38 4.47 12.39
C GLU A 28 1.95 4.27 13.87
N LEU A 29 1.10 5.15 14.39
CA LEU A 29 0.60 5.10 15.77
C LEU A 29 -0.92 5.19 15.79
N ALA A 30 -1.56 4.24 16.49
CA ALA A 30 -2.97 4.40 16.84
C ALA A 30 -3.08 5.44 17.97
N ASN A 31 -3.97 6.42 17.80
CA ASN A 31 -4.30 7.40 18.83
C ASN A 31 -3.10 8.22 19.37
N PRO A 32 -2.37 8.97 18.50
CA PRO A 32 -1.17 9.72 18.89
C PRO A 32 -1.42 10.82 19.95
N GLY A 33 -2.60 11.43 19.97
CA GLY A 33 -3.00 12.43 20.97
C GLY A 33 -3.77 11.85 22.16
N PHE A 34 -3.82 10.53 22.32
CA PHE A 34 -4.52 9.86 23.44
C PHE A 34 -6.03 10.16 23.61
N GLU A 35 -6.67 10.73 22.59
CA GLU A 35 -8.07 11.15 22.60
C GLU A 35 -9.07 9.98 22.58
N ALA A 36 -8.75 8.89 21.87
CA ALA A 36 -9.61 7.74 21.72
C ALA A 36 -9.54 6.80 22.95
N GLY A 37 -10.70 6.29 23.38
CA GLY A 37 -10.82 5.32 24.47
C GLY A 37 -12.02 5.59 25.37
N SER A 38 -12.04 4.95 26.54
CA SER A 38 -13.07 5.12 27.57
C SER A 38 -12.57 6.03 28.69
N ALA A 39 -13.38 6.25 29.74
CA ALA A 39 -12.96 7.03 30.91
C ALA A 39 -11.76 6.42 31.66
N THR A 40 -11.50 5.12 31.48
CA THR A 40 -10.43 4.38 32.17
C THR A 40 -9.36 3.84 31.23
N GLU A 41 -9.55 3.98 29.91
CA GLU A 41 -8.67 3.36 28.91
C GLU A 41 -8.28 4.36 27.82
N VAL A 42 -7.08 4.18 27.29
CA VAL A 42 -6.56 4.90 26.13
C VAL A 42 -6.34 3.88 25.01
N SER A 43 -7.15 3.97 23.96
CA SER A 43 -7.06 3.03 22.84
C SER A 43 -5.69 3.13 22.16
N GLY A 44 -5.15 1.99 21.72
CA GLY A 44 -3.86 1.94 21.02
C GLY A 44 -2.64 1.97 21.93
N TRP A 45 -2.81 2.12 23.25
CA TRP A 45 -1.72 2.14 24.21
C TRP A 45 -2.01 1.16 25.35
N SER A 46 -0.97 0.53 25.90
CA SER A 46 -1.14 -0.38 27.04
C SER A 46 0.13 -0.51 27.88
N VAL A 47 -0.04 -0.94 29.14
CA VAL A 47 1.06 -1.42 29.99
C VAL A 47 0.98 -2.94 30.03
N PRO A 48 1.83 -3.67 29.28
CA PRO A 48 1.88 -5.13 29.35
C PRO A 48 2.06 -5.62 30.78
N PRO A 49 1.47 -6.76 31.18
CA PRO A 49 1.52 -7.25 32.57
C PRO A 49 2.94 -7.51 33.09
N TYR A 50 3.88 -7.79 32.19
CA TYR A 50 5.29 -8.00 32.52
C TYR A 50 6.10 -6.69 32.62
N TRP A 51 5.52 -5.52 32.32
CA TRP A 51 6.13 -4.22 32.58
C TRP A 51 5.78 -3.69 33.98
N SER A 52 6.37 -2.55 34.36
CA SER A 52 6.09 -1.84 35.61
C SER A 52 5.33 -0.54 35.30
N GLY A 53 4.74 0.02 36.34
CA GLY A 53 4.00 1.28 36.31
C GLY A 53 2.52 1.12 35.99
N SER A 54 1.85 2.27 35.90
CA SER A 54 0.43 2.36 35.56
C SER A 54 0.19 3.50 34.58
N MET A 55 -0.84 3.36 33.76
CA MET A 55 -1.29 4.40 32.86
C MET A 55 -2.76 4.72 33.11
N ALA A 56 -3.13 5.99 32.98
CA ALA A 56 -4.52 6.43 33.04
C ALA A 56 -4.73 7.61 32.09
N PRO A 57 -5.91 7.73 31.44
CA PRO A 57 -6.26 8.97 30.76
C PRO A 57 -6.40 10.12 31.77
N THR A 58 -6.06 11.33 31.34
CA THR A 58 -6.35 12.56 32.08
C THR A 58 -7.11 13.54 31.19
N ALA A 59 -8.09 14.24 31.76
CA ALA A 59 -8.82 15.33 31.10
C ALA A 59 -8.57 16.68 31.81
N VAL A 60 -7.71 16.69 32.83
CA VAL A 60 -7.35 17.91 33.59
C VAL A 60 -6.63 18.86 32.64
N PRO A 61 -7.08 20.11 32.46
CA PRO A 61 -6.51 21.05 31.49
C PRO A 61 -5.00 21.24 31.60
N GLU A 62 -4.46 21.24 32.81
CA GLU A 62 -3.03 21.43 33.08
C GLU A 62 -2.19 20.17 32.83
N GLU A 63 -2.83 19.01 32.71
CA GLU A 63 -2.20 17.69 32.49
C GLU A 63 -2.29 17.22 31.03
N ARG A 64 -2.86 18.05 30.14
CA ARG A 64 -2.85 17.86 28.69
C ARG A 64 -2.16 19.04 27.99
N HIS A 65 -1.53 18.76 26.86
CA HIS A 65 -0.87 19.78 26.04
C HIS A 65 -1.85 20.37 25.04
N ALA A 66 -2.64 19.51 24.40
CA ALA A 66 -3.66 19.88 23.44
C ALA A 66 -4.96 19.07 23.67
N GLY A 67 -5.86 19.11 22.69
CA GLY A 67 -6.99 18.17 22.65
C GLY A 67 -7.97 18.28 23.82
N ARG A 68 -8.55 17.16 24.25
CA ARG A 68 -9.42 17.03 25.43
C ARG A 68 -8.85 16.07 26.46
N ARG A 69 -7.91 15.21 26.07
CA ARG A 69 -7.33 14.18 26.92
C ARG A 69 -5.84 14.08 26.70
N GLY A 70 -5.12 13.66 27.74
CA GLY A 70 -3.73 13.22 27.66
C GLY A 70 -3.55 11.88 28.36
N LEU A 71 -2.31 11.43 28.47
CA LEU A 71 -1.95 10.20 29.16
C LEU A 71 -1.10 10.51 30.40
N ARG A 72 -1.53 10.02 31.58
CA ARG A 72 -0.72 10.01 32.79
C ARG A 72 -0.04 8.65 32.92
N LEU A 73 1.28 8.63 32.94
CA LEU A 73 2.12 7.44 33.15
C LEU A 73 2.86 7.59 34.49
N ALA A 74 2.71 6.62 35.39
CA ALA A 74 3.37 6.63 36.70
C ALA A 74 4.31 5.44 36.86
N ALA A 75 5.48 5.70 37.45
CA ALA A 75 6.42 4.67 37.84
C ALA A 75 5.90 3.85 39.03
N ALA A 76 6.29 2.58 39.08
CA ALA A 76 6.12 1.73 40.24
C ALA A 76 7.41 0.96 40.50
N GLU A 77 7.62 0.57 41.77
CA GLU A 77 8.76 -0.26 42.13
C GLU A 77 8.59 -1.68 41.57
N LYS A 78 9.60 -2.16 40.86
CA LYS A 78 9.70 -3.54 40.41
C LYS A 78 11.16 -4.00 40.49
N ALA A 79 11.41 -5.04 41.28
CA ALA A 79 12.75 -5.59 41.52
C ALA A 79 13.78 -4.52 41.99
N GLY A 80 13.37 -3.62 42.90
CA GLY A 80 14.23 -2.57 43.45
C GLY A 80 14.49 -1.38 42.51
N GLN A 81 13.80 -1.31 41.37
CA GLN A 81 13.89 -0.19 40.42
C GLN A 81 12.53 0.47 40.23
N TRP A 82 12.52 1.80 40.14
CA TRP A 82 11.30 2.59 39.96
C TRP A 82 11.15 3.05 38.51
N TRP A 83 10.22 2.44 37.80
CA TRP A 83 9.93 2.80 36.41
C TRP A 83 8.47 2.51 36.03
N GLY A 84 8.00 3.19 34.99
CA GLY A 84 6.70 2.95 34.37
C GLY A 84 6.82 3.01 32.86
N ARG A 85 6.25 2.05 32.14
CA ARG A 85 6.38 2.00 30.67
C ARG A 85 5.05 1.74 29.98
N VAL A 86 4.82 2.43 28.87
CA VAL A 86 3.66 2.23 28.00
C VAL A 86 4.10 1.82 26.58
N LEU A 87 3.30 0.94 25.95
CA LEU A 87 3.52 0.36 24.63
C LEU A 87 2.47 0.89 23.65
N GLY A 88 2.92 1.41 22.51
CA GLY A 88 2.06 1.71 21.36
C GLY A 88 1.69 0.45 20.58
N THR A 89 0.42 0.33 20.22
CA THR A 89 -0.18 -0.80 19.49
C THR A 89 -1.16 -0.28 18.43
N PRO A 90 -1.34 -0.96 17.28
CA PRO A 90 -0.63 -2.16 16.86
C PRO A 90 0.84 -1.88 16.49
N GLN A 91 1.61 -2.94 16.25
CA GLN A 91 2.97 -2.82 15.74
C GLN A 91 2.96 -2.21 14.33
N ALA A 92 3.89 -1.29 14.08
CA ALA A 92 4.15 -0.72 12.76
C ALA A 92 5.04 -1.66 11.93
N THR A 93 5.00 -1.54 10.61
CA THR A 93 5.98 -2.18 9.73
C THR A 93 7.26 -1.35 9.71
N ALA A 94 8.41 -2.01 9.77
CA ALA A 94 9.70 -1.32 9.73
C ALA A 94 10.02 -0.80 8.32
N SER A 95 10.37 0.49 8.22
CA SER A 95 10.90 1.11 7.00
C SER A 95 12.42 1.07 7.01
N LEU A 96 13.00 0.09 6.30
CA LEU A 96 14.45 -0.11 6.27
C LEU A 96 15.16 1.07 5.59
N GLY A 97 16.19 1.60 6.25
CA GLY A 97 17.06 2.68 5.76
C GLY A 97 16.47 4.09 5.88
N GLN A 98 15.18 4.22 6.20
CA GLN A 98 14.55 5.53 6.38
C GLN A 98 14.78 6.05 7.82
N PRO A 99 15.41 7.22 8.00
CA PRO A 99 15.56 7.85 9.30
C PRO A 99 14.23 8.48 9.72
N ASN A 100 13.88 8.29 10.98
CA ASN A 100 12.65 8.83 11.56
C ASN A 100 12.95 9.47 12.92
N ARG A 101 12.10 10.42 13.30
CA ARG A 101 12.06 11.04 14.62
C ARG A 101 10.79 10.62 15.32
N PHE A 102 10.93 9.89 16.43
CA PHE A 102 9.86 9.64 17.38
C PHE A 102 9.84 10.75 18.42
N SER A 103 8.69 11.36 18.72
CA SER A 103 8.59 12.44 19.70
C SER A 103 7.29 12.42 20.49
N VAL A 104 7.31 13.02 21.68
CA VAL A 104 6.15 13.18 22.55
C VAL A 104 6.30 14.48 23.34
N TRP A 105 5.20 15.21 23.53
CA TRP A 105 5.15 16.28 24.51
C TRP A 105 5.04 15.66 25.89
N ALA A 106 5.93 16.06 26.81
CA ALA A 106 5.96 15.52 28.16
C ALA A 106 6.21 16.60 29.21
N LYS A 107 5.62 16.42 30.39
CA LYS A 107 5.95 17.13 31.63
C LYS A 107 5.78 16.22 32.84
N GLY A 108 6.34 16.59 33.99
CA GLY A 108 6.15 15.86 35.24
C GLY A 108 7.41 15.80 36.11
N GLN A 109 7.60 14.68 36.80
CA GLN A 109 8.70 14.43 37.72
C GLN A 109 9.44 13.14 37.38
N GLY A 110 10.75 13.13 37.58
CA GLY A 110 11.63 12.00 37.28
C GLY A 110 12.38 12.20 35.98
N SER A 111 12.60 11.13 35.23
CA SER A 111 13.23 11.19 33.91
C SER A 111 12.44 10.35 32.91
N LEU A 112 12.38 10.81 31.67
CA LEU A 112 11.71 10.16 30.56
C LEU A 112 12.72 9.66 29.55
N ARG A 113 12.45 8.50 28.95
CA ARG A 113 13.12 8.09 27.72
C ARG A 113 12.16 7.47 26.74
N LEU A 114 12.43 7.69 25.47
CA LEU A 114 11.72 7.10 24.36
C LEU A 114 12.45 5.85 23.86
N GLY A 115 11.71 4.88 23.35
CA GLY A 115 12.31 3.69 22.75
C GLY A 115 11.49 3.09 21.64
N VAL A 116 12.18 2.39 20.75
CA VAL A 116 11.61 1.58 19.68
C VAL A 116 11.98 0.12 19.93
N ILE A 117 10.97 -0.75 20.01
CA ILE A 117 11.14 -2.20 20.05
C ILE A 117 11.14 -2.70 18.61
N ARG A 118 12.25 -3.29 18.18
CA ARG A 118 12.40 -3.89 16.86
C ARG A 118 12.18 -5.39 16.96
N TYR A 119 11.31 -5.95 16.14
CA TYR A 119 10.96 -7.36 16.15
C TYR A 119 11.48 -8.09 14.91
N ARG A 120 11.99 -9.30 15.14
CA ARG A 120 12.47 -10.23 14.10
C ARG A 120 11.93 -11.63 14.35
N GLN A 121 11.98 -12.50 13.34
CA GLN A 121 11.81 -13.93 13.60
C GLN A 121 12.94 -14.40 14.52
N PRO A 122 12.64 -15.06 15.66
CA PRO A 122 13.67 -15.39 16.64
C PRO A 122 14.60 -16.50 16.09
N PRO A 123 15.92 -16.31 16.16
CA PRO A 123 16.84 -17.44 16.13
C PRO A 123 16.52 -18.43 17.28
N PRO A 124 16.81 -19.73 17.13
CA PRO A 124 16.62 -20.70 18.20
C PRO A 124 17.31 -20.25 19.50
N GLY A 125 16.54 -20.10 20.58
CA GLY A 125 17.05 -19.71 21.91
C GLY A 125 17.22 -18.19 22.13
N GLU A 126 16.92 -17.35 21.15
CA GLU A 126 17.02 -15.89 21.27
C GLU A 126 15.66 -15.20 21.43
N THR A 127 15.69 -13.98 21.98
CA THR A 127 14.47 -13.15 22.08
C THR A 127 14.09 -12.58 20.70
N PRO A 128 12.80 -12.54 20.35
CA PRO A 128 12.34 -12.07 19.05
C PRO A 128 12.34 -10.53 18.92
N TYR A 129 12.98 -9.81 19.85
CA TYR A 129 12.97 -8.36 19.88
C TYR A 129 14.23 -7.74 20.48
N VAL A 130 14.56 -6.53 20.04
CA VAL A 130 15.66 -5.70 20.56
C VAL A 130 15.17 -4.27 20.76
N TYR A 131 15.53 -3.64 21.88
CA TYR A 131 15.22 -2.24 22.12
C TYR A 131 16.28 -1.32 21.49
N LEU A 132 15.82 -0.23 20.89
CA LEU A 132 16.60 0.97 20.66
C LEU A 132 16.09 2.05 21.62
N TRP A 133 16.92 2.44 22.57
CA TRP A 133 16.59 3.47 23.55
C TRP A 133 17.22 4.81 23.17
N GLN A 134 16.47 5.87 23.43
CA GLN A 134 17.00 7.23 23.48
C GLN A 134 18.03 7.34 24.62
N GLU A 135 19.21 7.88 24.29
CA GLU A 135 20.21 8.28 25.27
C GLU A 135 20.75 9.68 24.92
N PRO A 136 20.97 10.56 25.92
CA PRO A 136 20.68 10.38 27.35
C PRO A 136 19.17 10.45 27.67
N VAL A 137 18.79 9.99 28.87
CA VAL A 137 17.42 10.18 29.39
C VAL A 137 17.15 11.67 29.66
N VAL A 138 15.89 12.10 29.53
CA VAL A 138 15.49 13.50 29.67
C VAL A 138 14.84 13.75 31.03
N PRO A 139 15.40 14.60 31.91
CA PRO A 139 14.74 15.01 33.14
C PRO A 139 13.40 15.70 32.86
N LEU A 140 12.35 15.29 33.55
CA LEU A 140 11.04 15.94 33.43
C LEU A 140 11.00 17.23 34.25
N THR A 141 10.29 18.23 33.72
CA THR A 141 10.05 19.52 34.37
C THR A 141 8.54 19.75 34.52
N ALA A 142 8.14 20.78 35.25
CA ALA A 142 6.72 21.16 35.40
C ALA A 142 6.10 21.70 34.09
N ASP A 143 6.94 22.17 33.17
CA ASP A 143 6.55 22.74 31.88
C ASP A 143 6.54 21.67 30.78
N TRP A 144 5.69 21.87 29.78
CA TRP A 144 5.67 21.01 28.59
C TRP A 144 6.97 21.17 27.79
N GLN A 145 7.62 20.05 27.53
CA GLN A 145 8.79 19.95 26.67
C GLN A 145 8.60 18.85 25.63
N LEU A 146 9.12 19.09 24.43
CA LEU A 146 9.14 18.09 23.38
C LEU A 146 10.34 17.18 23.58
N VAL A 147 10.09 15.91 23.87
CA VAL A 147 11.13 14.88 23.96
C VAL A 147 11.19 14.14 22.63
N SER A 148 12.39 13.99 22.06
CA SER A 148 12.58 13.43 20.71
C SER A 148 13.73 12.41 20.64
N PHE A 149 13.53 11.38 19.82
CA PHE A 149 14.47 10.29 19.58
C PHE A 149 14.54 10.00 18.08
N ASP A 150 15.73 10.18 17.50
CA ASP A 150 15.99 9.86 16.10
C ASP A 150 16.48 8.42 15.97
N PHE A 151 15.91 7.66 15.03
CA PHE A 151 16.26 6.27 14.81
C PHE A 151 16.18 5.91 13.32
N THR A 152 16.97 4.91 12.94
CA THR A 152 16.94 4.29 11.62
C THR A 152 17.02 2.79 11.79
N ILE A 153 16.16 2.04 11.10
CA ILE A 153 16.29 0.58 11.01
C ILE A 153 17.24 0.29 9.87
N ALA A 154 18.42 -0.27 10.14
CA ALA A 154 19.43 -0.55 9.10
C ALA A 154 19.53 -2.05 8.77
N GLU A 155 18.98 -2.89 9.65
CA GLU A 155 19.11 -4.33 9.61
C GLU A 155 17.81 -4.98 9.08
N PRO A 156 17.88 -5.70 7.94
CA PRO A 156 16.71 -6.19 7.20
C PRO A 156 15.88 -7.25 7.94
N GLU A 157 16.44 -7.91 8.96
CA GLU A 157 15.75 -8.93 9.76
C GLU A 157 14.66 -8.33 10.65
N PHE A 158 14.72 -7.03 10.96
CA PHE A 158 13.69 -6.35 11.75
C PHE A 158 12.58 -5.86 10.83
N THR A 159 11.40 -6.47 10.96
CA THR A 159 10.27 -6.24 10.04
C THR A 159 9.09 -5.54 10.70
N LYS A 160 9.04 -5.55 12.04
CA LYS A 160 8.00 -4.89 12.83
C LYS A 160 8.62 -4.02 13.91
N LEU A 161 7.94 -2.93 14.24
CA LEU A 161 8.32 -1.96 15.27
C LEU A 161 7.17 -1.76 16.25
N ALA A 162 7.50 -1.51 17.52
CA ALA A 162 6.57 -0.89 18.46
C ALA A 162 7.25 0.27 19.16
N PHE A 163 6.47 1.29 19.50
CA PHE A 163 6.97 2.46 20.21
C PHE A 163 6.71 2.29 21.70
N CYS A 164 7.64 2.74 22.53
CA CYS A 164 7.48 2.71 23.97
C CYS A 164 8.05 3.97 24.62
N ILE A 165 7.43 4.35 25.72
CA ILE A 165 7.79 5.52 26.52
C ILE A 165 7.97 5.04 27.95
N GLU A 166 9.10 5.38 28.57
CA GLU A 166 9.39 5.00 29.95
C GLU A 166 9.67 6.23 30.81
N VAL A 167 9.01 6.28 31.97
CA VAL A 167 9.32 7.22 33.06
C VAL A 167 10.08 6.48 34.17
N GLN A 168 11.07 7.14 34.76
CA GLN A 168 11.99 6.57 35.76
C GLN A 168 12.12 7.51 36.98
N GLY A 169 12.27 6.89 38.15
CA GLY A 169 12.50 7.59 39.42
C GLY A 169 11.45 7.27 40.48
N VAL A 170 11.81 7.45 41.75
CA VAL A 170 10.89 7.29 42.89
C VAL A 170 9.74 8.29 42.73
N ASP A 171 8.50 7.79 42.82
CA ASP A 171 7.28 8.57 42.62
C ASP A 171 7.20 9.32 41.28
N ALA A 172 7.95 8.89 40.27
CA ALA A 172 8.01 9.57 38.99
C ALA A 172 6.67 9.45 38.23
N VAL A 173 6.25 10.58 37.65
CA VAL A 173 5.00 10.70 36.89
C VAL A 173 5.28 11.55 35.66
N ALA A 174 4.84 11.07 34.51
CA ALA A 174 4.85 11.80 33.25
C ALA A 174 3.41 12.03 32.77
N PHE A 175 3.10 13.26 32.39
CA PHE A 175 1.96 13.58 31.54
C PHE A 175 2.46 13.65 30.10
N LEU A 176 1.81 12.91 29.22
CA LEU A 176 2.21 12.69 27.84
C LEU A 176 1.09 13.12 26.91
N ASP A 177 1.45 13.76 25.81
CA ASP A 177 0.51 14.18 24.78
C ASP A 177 1.18 14.28 23.40
N ASP A 178 0.37 14.35 22.35
CA ASP A 178 0.78 14.67 20.97
C ASP A 178 2.01 13.88 20.48
N VAL A 179 1.91 12.55 20.55
CA VAL A 179 2.94 11.64 20.06
C VAL A 179 3.07 11.75 18.54
N SER A 180 4.29 11.79 18.01
CA SER A 180 4.53 11.85 16.57
C SER A 180 5.69 10.97 16.13
N VAL A 181 5.58 10.47 14.90
CA VAL A 181 6.71 9.86 14.17
C VAL A 181 6.80 10.55 12.82
N ALA A 182 7.95 11.14 12.53
CA ALA A 182 8.18 11.90 11.30
C ALA A 182 9.41 11.38 10.56
N SER A 183 9.31 11.27 9.24
CA SER A 183 10.47 11.00 8.38
C SER A 183 11.46 12.17 8.44
N LEU A 184 12.75 11.86 8.52
CA LEU A 184 13.84 12.83 8.47
C LEU A 184 14.49 12.90 7.07
N VAL A 185 13.89 12.27 6.06
CA VAL A 185 14.35 12.38 4.67
C VAL A 185 14.21 13.83 4.21
N PRO A 186 15.29 14.48 3.72
CA PRO A 186 15.22 15.88 3.31
C PRO A 186 14.18 16.10 2.20
N PRO A 187 13.37 17.17 2.27
CA PRO A 187 12.40 17.49 1.23
C PRO A 187 13.04 17.56 -0.16
N GLY A 188 12.40 16.93 -1.14
CA GLY A 188 12.87 16.90 -2.53
C GLY A 188 13.97 15.87 -2.81
N VAL A 189 14.48 15.15 -1.80
CA VAL A 189 15.38 14.01 -2.01
C VAL A 189 14.58 12.75 -2.28
N THR A 190 14.81 12.11 -3.42
CA THR A 190 14.10 10.89 -3.83
C THR A 190 15.04 9.86 -4.40
N LEU A 191 14.73 8.58 -4.22
CA LEU A 191 15.46 7.47 -4.81
C LEU A 191 14.56 6.70 -5.77
N ALA A 192 14.78 6.85 -7.07
CA ALA A 192 14.03 6.14 -8.10
C ALA A 192 14.74 4.83 -8.46
N VAL A 193 13.97 3.75 -8.62
CA VAL A 193 14.47 2.44 -9.07
C VAL A 193 13.78 2.07 -10.38
N ARG A 194 14.57 1.59 -11.34
CA ARG A 194 14.11 1.16 -12.66
C ARG A 194 14.70 -0.20 -13.05
N PRO A 195 13.95 -1.03 -13.79
CA PRO A 195 12.55 -0.83 -14.20
C PRO A 195 11.59 -0.91 -13.00
N SER A 196 10.34 -0.44 -13.16
CA SER A 196 9.35 -0.42 -12.08
C SER A 196 8.86 -1.81 -11.66
N HIS A 197 8.98 -2.80 -12.54
CA HIS A 197 8.72 -4.20 -12.26
C HIS A 197 9.63 -5.09 -13.13
N PRO A 198 10.82 -5.52 -12.67
CA PRO A 198 11.62 -6.47 -13.43
C PRO A 198 10.88 -7.81 -13.54
N MET A 199 10.77 -8.37 -14.76
CA MET A 199 10.26 -9.73 -14.96
C MET A 199 11.30 -10.51 -15.76
N LEU A 200 11.77 -11.63 -15.23
CA LEU A 200 12.95 -12.31 -15.75
C LEU A 200 12.91 -13.83 -15.51
N ALA A 201 13.63 -14.58 -16.35
CA ALA A 201 13.86 -16.00 -16.14
C ALA A 201 14.85 -16.22 -14.99
N ALA A 202 14.60 -17.26 -14.20
CA ALA A 202 15.51 -17.81 -13.21
C ALA A 202 16.94 -17.95 -13.75
N GLY A 203 17.94 -17.58 -12.94
CA GLY A 203 19.35 -17.61 -13.33
C GLY A 203 19.80 -16.36 -14.11
N THR A 204 18.89 -15.49 -14.53
CA THR A 204 19.24 -14.21 -15.17
C THR A 204 19.49 -13.15 -14.10
N PRO A 205 20.62 -12.41 -14.12
CA PRO A 205 20.81 -11.30 -13.19
C PRO A 205 19.73 -10.23 -13.34
N CYS A 206 19.17 -9.77 -12.23
CA CYS A 206 18.28 -8.63 -12.20
C CYS A 206 19.12 -7.35 -12.21
N GLU A 207 19.12 -6.62 -13.34
CA GLU A 207 19.75 -5.31 -13.45
C GLU A 207 18.77 -4.22 -13.01
N LEU A 208 19.19 -3.41 -12.03
CA LEU A 208 18.47 -2.23 -11.55
C LEU A 208 19.30 -0.98 -11.83
N ARG A 209 18.62 0.07 -12.28
CA ARG A 209 19.16 1.43 -12.28
C ARG A 209 18.53 2.20 -11.14
N VAL A 210 19.38 2.71 -10.26
CA VAL A 210 19.00 3.51 -9.10
C VAL A 210 19.43 4.93 -9.35
N ARG A 211 18.53 5.90 -9.16
CA ARG A 211 18.81 7.32 -9.32
C ARG A 211 18.42 8.09 -8.08
N LEU A 212 19.40 8.72 -7.44
CA LEU A 212 19.19 9.71 -6.41
C LEU A 212 18.90 11.06 -7.08
N SER A 213 17.92 11.79 -6.59
CA SER A 213 17.61 13.16 -7.02
C SER A 213 17.46 14.05 -5.80
N GLY A 214 17.76 15.34 -5.96
CA GLY A 214 17.79 16.32 -4.86
C GLY A 214 19.20 16.50 -4.28
N THR A 215 19.34 17.45 -3.35
CA THR A 215 20.61 17.71 -2.66
C THR A 215 20.76 16.77 -1.47
N ALA A 216 21.74 15.88 -1.53
CA ALA A 216 22.02 14.88 -0.50
C ALA A 216 23.52 14.81 -0.22
N PRO A 217 23.94 14.32 0.97
CA PRO A 217 25.34 14.00 1.23
C PRO A 217 25.89 12.98 0.23
N GLU A 218 27.20 13.01 -0.03
CA GLU A 218 27.86 11.97 -0.81
C GLU A 218 27.75 10.61 -0.11
N GLY A 219 27.53 9.54 -0.88
CA GLY A 219 27.44 8.19 -0.35
C GLY A 219 27.00 7.17 -1.39
N PRO A 220 27.22 5.88 -1.12
CA PRO A 220 26.73 4.81 -1.98
C PRO A 220 25.23 4.59 -1.79
N VAL A 221 24.60 3.97 -2.77
CA VAL A 221 23.31 3.31 -2.58
C VAL A 221 23.52 1.89 -2.08
N ARG A 222 22.63 1.43 -1.20
CA ARG A 222 22.55 0.04 -0.76
C ARG A 222 21.27 -0.57 -1.30
N VAL A 223 21.39 -1.69 -2.00
CA VAL A 223 20.26 -2.45 -2.53
C VAL A 223 20.15 -3.77 -1.80
N TYR A 224 18.95 -4.04 -1.29
CA TYR A 224 18.56 -5.27 -0.62
C TYR A 224 17.62 -6.05 -1.53
N ALA A 225 17.88 -7.34 -1.69
CA ALA A 225 17.01 -8.26 -2.41
C ALA A 225 16.46 -9.30 -1.44
N PHE A 226 15.14 -9.31 -1.26
CA PHE A 226 14.44 -10.27 -0.40
C PHE A 226 13.78 -11.32 -1.31
N PRO A 227 14.42 -12.48 -1.51
CA PRO A 227 13.79 -13.56 -2.26
C PRO A 227 12.60 -14.14 -1.48
N PRO A 228 11.66 -14.81 -2.16
CA PRO A 228 10.55 -15.50 -1.51
C PRO A 228 11.00 -16.66 -0.61
N ALA A 229 12.19 -17.22 -0.89
CA ALA A 229 12.86 -18.23 -0.09
C ALA A 229 14.38 -18.02 -0.16
N GLY A 230 15.08 -18.32 0.94
CA GLY A 230 16.53 -18.14 1.06
C GLY A 230 16.93 -16.86 1.78
N GLU A 231 18.21 -16.51 1.70
CA GLU A 231 18.79 -15.38 2.42
C GLU A 231 18.60 -14.04 1.69
N THR A 232 18.50 -12.96 2.47
CA THR A 232 18.47 -11.60 1.92
C THR A 232 19.84 -11.25 1.34
N GLN A 233 19.87 -10.82 0.08
CA GLN A 233 21.09 -10.35 -0.56
C GLN A 233 21.26 -8.85 -0.35
N ARG A 234 22.51 -8.39 -0.28
CA ARG A 234 22.84 -6.97 -0.17
C ARG A 234 24.00 -6.61 -1.08
N GLN A 235 23.84 -5.53 -1.83
CA GLN A 235 24.89 -4.94 -2.66
C GLN A 235 24.98 -3.43 -2.42
N GLU A 236 26.20 -2.91 -2.42
CA GLU A 236 26.46 -1.46 -2.44
C GLU A 236 26.97 -1.04 -3.82
N ALA A 237 26.57 0.15 -4.27
CA ALA A 237 27.07 0.73 -5.50
C ALA A 237 27.32 2.24 -5.33
N ALA A 238 28.44 2.71 -5.83
CA ALA A 238 28.74 4.13 -5.89
C ALA A 238 27.83 4.82 -6.91
N LEU A 239 27.32 6.00 -6.55
CA LEU A 239 26.63 6.88 -7.47
C LEU A 239 27.66 7.59 -8.36
N ASP A 240 27.34 7.74 -9.65
CA ASP A 240 28.11 8.57 -10.56
C ASP A 240 27.81 10.07 -10.39
N ALA A 241 28.41 10.92 -11.22
CA ALA A 241 28.21 12.36 -11.18
C ALA A 241 26.77 12.81 -11.51
N ALA A 242 25.96 11.94 -12.12
CA ALA A 242 24.54 12.17 -12.39
C ALA A 242 23.64 11.67 -11.25
N GLY A 243 24.21 11.09 -10.20
CA GLY A 243 23.47 10.49 -9.09
C GLY A 243 22.88 9.13 -9.45
N GLU A 244 23.44 8.42 -10.44
CA GLU A 244 22.96 7.12 -10.90
C GLU A 244 23.92 5.98 -10.51
N ALA A 245 23.36 4.80 -10.26
CA ALA A 245 24.09 3.56 -10.07
C ALA A 245 23.38 2.39 -10.77
N VAL A 246 24.18 1.44 -11.28
CA VAL A 246 23.68 0.18 -11.82
C VAL A 246 24.04 -0.94 -10.87
N VAL A 247 23.03 -1.71 -10.45
CA VAL A 247 23.15 -2.83 -9.53
C VAL A 247 22.71 -4.10 -10.24
N ARG A 248 23.46 -5.19 -10.08
CA ARG A 248 23.17 -6.48 -10.72
C ARG A 248 23.06 -7.56 -9.66
N LEU A 249 21.82 -7.93 -9.36
CA LEU A 249 21.50 -8.91 -8.34
C LEU A 249 21.40 -10.30 -8.97
N PRO A 250 22.13 -11.31 -8.48
CA PRO A 250 21.95 -12.67 -8.97
C PRO A 250 20.58 -13.22 -8.57
N THR A 251 19.87 -13.84 -9.53
CA THR A 251 18.63 -14.57 -9.23
C THR A 251 18.88 -16.07 -9.33
N ASP A 252 18.49 -16.79 -8.28
CA ASP A 252 18.63 -18.24 -8.21
C ASP A 252 17.35 -18.92 -8.72
N ALA A 253 17.51 -20.00 -9.48
CA ALA A 253 16.41 -20.85 -9.92
C ALA A 253 15.68 -21.52 -8.76
N ALA A 254 16.32 -21.75 -7.62
CA ALA A 254 15.65 -22.28 -6.43
C ALA A 254 14.69 -21.26 -5.77
N ALA A 255 14.81 -19.98 -6.10
CA ALA A 255 14.07 -18.88 -5.48
C ALA A 255 13.13 -18.16 -6.47
N THR A 256 12.46 -18.89 -7.37
CA THR A 256 11.42 -18.29 -8.24
C THR A 256 10.26 -17.72 -7.41
N GLY A 257 9.62 -16.66 -7.91
CA GLY A 257 8.59 -15.93 -7.20
C GLY A 257 8.77 -14.42 -7.26
N LEU A 258 8.03 -13.72 -6.41
CA LEU A 258 8.16 -12.28 -6.24
C LEU A 258 9.30 -11.97 -5.26
N TRP A 259 10.29 -11.23 -5.73
CA TRP A 259 11.38 -10.69 -4.95
C TRP A 259 11.07 -9.24 -4.61
N ARG A 260 11.19 -8.87 -3.33
CA ARG A 260 11.15 -7.46 -2.94
C ARG A 260 12.54 -6.87 -3.13
N LEU A 261 12.66 -5.77 -3.85
CA LEU A 261 13.93 -5.09 -4.10
C LEU A 261 13.86 -3.69 -3.51
N LEU A 262 14.70 -3.40 -2.53
CA LEU A 262 14.72 -2.14 -1.81
C LEU A 262 16.08 -1.47 -1.96
N ALA A 263 16.11 -0.30 -2.59
CA ALA A 263 17.26 0.59 -2.60
C ALA A 263 17.14 1.62 -1.46
N THR A 264 18.26 1.93 -0.83
CA THR A 264 18.37 2.96 0.21
C THR A 264 19.61 3.81 -0.06
N HIS A 265 19.55 5.11 0.25
CA HIS A 265 20.71 5.99 0.28
C HIS A 265 20.97 6.43 1.73
N PRO A 266 21.86 5.75 2.48
CA PRO A 266 22.01 5.94 3.92
C PRO A 266 22.27 7.37 4.37
N GLY A 267 23.01 8.16 3.57
CA GLY A 267 23.33 9.55 3.90
C GLY A 267 22.11 10.49 3.89
N SER A 268 21.09 10.18 3.08
CA SER A 268 19.86 10.99 3.01
C SER A 268 18.63 10.32 3.60
N GLY A 269 18.67 9.00 3.78
CA GLY A 269 17.51 8.21 4.15
C GLY A 269 16.51 7.93 3.03
N ALA A 270 16.75 8.41 1.80
CA ALA A 270 15.87 8.16 0.67
C ALA A 270 15.81 6.66 0.34
N VAL A 271 14.59 6.19 0.09
CA VAL A 271 14.30 4.79 -0.21
C VAL A 271 13.55 4.67 -1.54
N GLY A 272 13.77 3.58 -2.25
CA GLY A 272 13.06 3.23 -3.46
C GLY A 272 12.80 1.74 -3.50
N GLU A 273 11.55 1.34 -3.74
CA GLU A 273 11.13 -0.06 -3.71
C GLU A 273 10.51 -0.47 -5.05
N VAL A 274 10.87 -1.65 -5.52
CA VAL A 274 10.22 -2.34 -6.65
C VAL A 274 10.11 -3.83 -6.35
N TRP A 275 9.23 -4.52 -7.05
CA TRP A 275 9.14 -5.98 -7.00
C TRP A 275 9.66 -6.57 -8.31
N ALA A 276 10.50 -7.59 -8.23
CA ALA A 276 10.88 -8.39 -9.38
C ALA A 276 10.13 -9.73 -9.39
N ASP A 277 9.69 -10.16 -10.57
CA ASP A 277 9.06 -11.46 -10.77
C ASP A 277 10.03 -12.40 -11.49
N VAL A 278 10.65 -13.30 -10.71
CA VAL A 278 11.59 -14.31 -11.19
C VAL A 278 10.83 -15.58 -11.50
N LEU A 279 10.81 -15.97 -12.77
CA LEU A 279 9.99 -17.08 -13.27
C LEU A 279 10.84 -18.30 -13.61
N PRO A 280 10.28 -19.52 -13.52
CA PRO A 280 10.82 -20.67 -14.25
C PRO A 280 11.03 -20.33 -15.74
N ALA A 281 12.06 -20.91 -16.36
CA ALA A 281 12.41 -20.61 -17.75
C ALA A 281 11.25 -20.86 -18.72
N ASP A 282 10.50 -21.94 -18.54
CA ASP A 282 9.35 -22.29 -19.39
C ASP A 282 8.20 -21.28 -19.26
N ASP A 283 7.93 -20.81 -18.03
CA ASP A 283 6.91 -19.80 -17.77
C ASP A 283 7.30 -18.46 -18.41
N TYR A 284 8.56 -18.05 -18.25
CA TYR A 284 9.08 -16.84 -18.90
C TYR A 284 8.98 -16.93 -20.42
N ALA A 285 9.38 -18.06 -21.01
CA ALA A 285 9.23 -18.31 -22.44
C ALA A 285 7.77 -18.30 -22.89
N ALA A 286 6.82 -18.68 -22.03
CA ALA A 286 5.39 -18.58 -22.34
C ALA A 286 4.94 -17.12 -22.47
N PHE A 287 5.43 -16.24 -21.60
CA PHE A 287 5.20 -14.80 -21.73
C PHE A 287 5.86 -14.21 -22.98
N GLU A 288 7.08 -14.63 -23.33
CA GLU A 288 7.74 -14.20 -24.57
C GLU A 288 6.92 -14.58 -25.81
N ARG A 289 6.44 -15.83 -25.87
CA ARG A 289 5.58 -16.28 -26.96
C ARG A 289 4.26 -15.51 -27.03
N ALA A 290 3.64 -15.23 -25.88
CA ALA A 290 2.41 -14.45 -25.81
C ALA A 290 2.62 -13.01 -26.33
N ALA A 291 3.68 -12.35 -25.84
CA ALA A 291 4.04 -11.00 -26.22
C ALA A 291 4.43 -10.89 -27.71
N ALA A 292 5.18 -11.86 -28.25
CA ALA A 292 5.54 -11.90 -29.68
C ALA A 292 4.31 -11.98 -30.61
N GLY A 293 3.19 -12.52 -30.12
CA GLY A 293 1.93 -12.58 -30.86
C GLY A 293 1.08 -11.30 -30.81
N MET A 294 1.46 -10.32 -29.99
CA MET A 294 0.69 -9.08 -29.81
C MET A 294 0.99 -8.07 -30.93
N ARG A 295 -0.06 -7.44 -31.48
CA ARG A 295 0.08 -6.39 -32.51
C ARG A 295 -0.29 -5.04 -31.92
N LEU A 296 0.69 -4.35 -31.36
CA LEU A 296 0.44 -3.03 -30.78
C LEU A 296 -0.22 -2.10 -31.80
N PRO A 297 -1.26 -1.34 -31.39
CA PRO A 297 -1.85 -0.30 -32.23
C PRO A 297 -0.81 0.69 -32.76
N GLU A 298 -1.08 1.26 -33.92
CA GLU A 298 -0.28 2.34 -34.49
C GLU A 298 -0.31 3.58 -33.57
N GLY A 299 0.79 4.34 -33.55
CA GLY A 299 0.87 5.57 -32.75
C GLY A 299 1.15 5.33 -31.25
N ARG A 300 0.62 6.19 -30.38
CA ARG A 300 0.80 6.07 -28.92
C ARG A 300 -0.26 5.14 -28.33
N LEU A 301 0.16 4.25 -27.45
CA LEU A 301 -0.71 3.42 -26.64
C LEU A 301 -0.75 3.98 -25.21
N HIS A 302 -1.87 4.60 -24.84
CA HIS A 302 -2.15 5.00 -23.47
C HIS A 302 -3.27 4.10 -22.95
N LEU A 303 -2.89 3.03 -22.26
CA LEU A 303 -3.82 2.06 -21.69
C LEU A 303 -4.23 2.49 -20.28
N LEU A 304 -5.50 2.84 -20.10
CA LEU A 304 -6.10 3.06 -18.79
C LEU A 304 -6.78 1.77 -18.32
N VAL A 305 -6.51 1.35 -17.08
CA VAL A 305 -7.18 0.21 -16.45
C VAL A 305 -8.11 0.72 -15.35
N LEU A 306 -9.41 0.44 -15.50
CA LEU A 306 -10.43 0.61 -14.47
C LEU A 306 -10.76 -0.77 -13.89
N GLY A 307 -10.84 -0.88 -12.58
CA GLY A 307 -11.16 -2.15 -11.94
C GLY A 307 -11.31 -2.04 -10.43
N ASP A 308 -11.43 -3.19 -9.78
CA ASP A 308 -11.64 -3.27 -8.34
C ASP A 308 -10.36 -3.65 -7.57
N SER A 309 -10.51 -4.37 -6.44
CA SER A 309 -9.38 -4.84 -5.64
C SER A 309 -8.43 -5.77 -6.40
N LEU A 310 -8.87 -6.48 -7.44
CA LEU A 310 -7.98 -7.32 -8.26
C LEU A 310 -7.01 -6.48 -9.09
N SER A 311 -7.37 -5.23 -9.37
CA SER A 311 -6.52 -4.24 -10.05
C SER A 311 -5.78 -3.34 -9.08
N ASP A 312 -6.33 -3.06 -7.90
CA ASP A 312 -5.76 -2.14 -6.92
C ASP A 312 -4.76 -2.80 -5.95
N PHE A 313 -5.00 -4.05 -5.54
CA PHE A 313 -4.11 -4.72 -4.60
C PHE A 313 -2.82 -5.16 -5.28
N SER A 314 -1.75 -5.32 -4.49
CA SER A 314 -0.43 -5.74 -4.96
C SER A 314 0.20 -4.85 -6.03
N ARG A 315 -0.21 -3.56 -6.13
CA ARG A 315 0.41 -2.56 -7.02
C ARG A 315 1.94 -2.59 -6.90
N GLY A 316 2.62 -2.47 -8.04
CA GLY A 316 4.05 -2.70 -8.21
C GLY A 316 4.39 -4.16 -8.56
N SER A 317 3.42 -5.08 -8.50
CA SER A 317 3.62 -6.50 -8.81
C SER A 317 2.39 -7.22 -9.37
N ASN A 318 1.28 -6.51 -9.59
CA ASN A 318 0.02 -7.13 -10.00
C ASN A 318 -0.03 -7.35 -11.52
N TYR A 319 -1.16 -7.86 -12.02
CA TYR A 319 -1.28 -8.19 -13.44
C TYR A 319 -1.13 -6.98 -14.37
N VAL A 320 -1.49 -5.77 -13.90
CA VAL A 320 -1.33 -4.53 -14.66
C VAL A 320 0.15 -4.16 -14.76
N ASP A 321 0.89 -4.29 -13.66
CA ASP A 321 2.34 -4.06 -13.65
C ASP A 321 3.06 -5.06 -14.56
N LYS A 322 2.66 -6.34 -14.53
CA LYS A 322 3.21 -7.38 -15.43
C LYS A 322 2.91 -7.09 -16.90
N LEU A 323 1.68 -6.70 -17.23
CA LEU A 323 1.32 -6.31 -18.59
C LEU A 323 2.13 -5.10 -19.05
N ALA A 324 2.32 -4.10 -18.18
CA ALA A 324 3.08 -2.90 -18.49
C ALA A 324 4.53 -3.21 -18.88
N VAL A 325 5.18 -4.18 -18.23
CA VAL A 325 6.55 -4.62 -18.59
C VAL A 325 6.62 -5.07 -20.05
N TRP A 326 5.66 -5.87 -20.49
CA TRP A 326 5.66 -6.41 -21.85
C TRP A 326 5.25 -5.36 -22.88
N LEU A 327 4.31 -4.47 -22.55
CA LEU A 327 3.97 -3.34 -23.43
C LEU A 327 5.14 -2.36 -23.60
N ASP A 328 5.92 -2.11 -22.54
CA ASP A 328 7.15 -1.32 -22.61
C ASP A 328 8.23 -2.03 -23.46
N ARG A 329 8.41 -3.35 -23.30
CA ARG A 329 9.35 -4.11 -24.16
C ARG A 329 8.97 -4.07 -25.65
N LEU A 330 7.68 -4.11 -25.96
CA LEU A 330 7.19 -4.15 -27.34
C LEU A 330 7.12 -2.75 -27.98
N GLY A 331 6.77 -1.71 -27.22
CA GLY A 331 6.49 -0.38 -27.75
C GLY A 331 7.31 0.76 -27.18
N GLY A 332 8.12 0.50 -26.14
CA GLY A 332 8.94 1.48 -25.43
C GLY A 332 8.14 2.69 -24.97
N SER A 333 8.71 3.87 -25.18
CA SER A 333 8.09 5.15 -24.81
C SER A 333 6.78 5.49 -25.52
N ARG A 334 6.33 4.70 -26.52
CA ARG A 334 4.98 4.84 -27.09
C ARG A 334 3.90 4.26 -26.17
N CYS A 335 4.25 3.37 -25.27
CA CYS A 335 3.32 2.66 -24.39
C CYS A 335 3.36 3.26 -22.99
N THR A 336 2.19 3.60 -22.46
CA THR A 336 2.02 3.91 -21.03
C THR A 336 0.82 3.18 -20.51
N VAL A 337 0.91 2.68 -19.27
CA VAL A 337 -0.19 2.03 -18.58
C VAL A 337 -0.51 2.81 -17.31
N ARG A 338 -1.78 3.17 -17.13
CA ARG A 338 -2.29 3.78 -15.90
C ARG A 338 -3.23 2.80 -15.22
N ASN A 339 -2.86 2.38 -14.00
CA ASN A 339 -3.73 1.58 -13.15
C ASN A 339 -4.60 2.49 -12.25
N ALA A 340 -5.87 2.62 -12.57
CA ALA A 340 -6.86 3.37 -11.79
C ALA A 340 -7.88 2.46 -11.09
N GLY A 341 -7.53 1.20 -10.83
CA GLY A 341 -8.37 0.31 -10.02
C GLY A 341 -8.51 0.78 -8.58
N VAL A 342 -9.67 0.57 -7.95
CA VAL A 342 -9.91 0.94 -6.55
C VAL A 342 -10.52 -0.24 -5.79
N GLY A 343 -9.89 -0.62 -4.68
CA GLY A 343 -10.33 -1.73 -3.85
C GLY A 343 -11.79 -1.62 -3.43
N GLY A 344 -12.57 -2.67 -3.71
CA GLY A 344 -13.99 -2.76 -3.36
C GLY A 344 -14.94 -2.03 -4.33
N ASP A 345 -14.47 -1.62 -5.50
CA ASP A 345 -15.35 -1.06 -6.53
C ASP A 345 -16.34 -2.07 -7.09
N ASP A 346 -17.55 -1.58 -7.27
CA ASP A 346 -18.58 -2.08 -8.17
C ASP A 346 -18.82 -1.03 -9.27
N ILE A 347 -19.63 -1.35 -10.28
CA ILE A 347 -19.88 -0.45 -11.40
C ILE A 347 -20.49 0.89 -10.98
N THR A 348 -21.27 0.92 -9.90
CA THR A 348 -21.93 2.14 -9.43
C THR A 348 -20.94 3.10 -8.79
N ARG A 349 -19.92 2.58 -8.09
CA ARG A 349 -18.82 3.38 -7.54
C ARG A 349 -17.92 3.93 -8.63
N VAL A 350 -17.63 3.14 -9.67
CA VAL A 350 -16.90 3.64 -10.84
C VAL A 350 -17.67 4.77 -11.50
N TRP A 351 -18.98 4.63 -11.71
CA TRP A 351 -19.83 5.68 -12.24
C TRP A 351 -19.82 6.96 -11.38
N ALA A 352 -20.04 6.82 -10.07
CA ALA A 352 -19.99 7.96 -9.15
C ALA A 352 -18.63 8.69 -9.19
N ARG A 353 -17.53 7.92 -9.32
CA ARG A 353 -16.18 8.47 -9.40
C ARG A 353 -15.89 9.16 -10.72
N LEU A 354 -16.36 8.62 -11.86
CA LEU A 354 -16.30 9.28 -13.16
C LEU A 354 -17.08 10.60 -13.19
N ASN A 355 -18.07 10.77 -12.32
CA ASN A 355 -18.87 11.99 -12.21
C ASN A 355 -18.40 12.94 -11.10
N GLY A 356 -17.27 12.67 -10.44
CA GLY A 356 -16.71 13.59 -9.46
C GLY A 356 -17.51 13.68 -8.16
N GLU A 357 -18.33 12.67 -7.82
CA GLU A 357 -19.22 12.76 -6.66
C GLU A 357 -18.42 12.89 -5.34
N PRO A 358 -18.57 13.98 -4.56
CA PRO A 358 -17.64 14.34 -3.46
C PRO A 358 -17.51 13.33 -2.31
N LYS A 359 -18.45 12.39 -2.18
CA LYS A 359 -18.46 11.37 -1.11
C LYS A 359 -17.98 10.00 -1.61
N THR A 360 -17.59 9.89 -2.87
CA THR A 360 -17.15 8.64 -3.45
C THR A 360 -15.84 8.20 -2.82
N HIS A 361 -15.79 6.93 -2.41
CA HIS A 361 -14.61 6.34 -1.81
C HIS A 361 -13.39 6.50 -2.73
N ARG A 362 -12.31 7.07 -2.18
CA ARG A 362 -11.04 7.33 -2.88
C ARG A 362 -11.21 8.08 -4.21
N LEU A 363 -12.06 9.12 -4.23
CA LEU A 363 -12.29 9.97 -5.38
C LEU A 363 -10.98 10.45 -6.06
N ALA A 364 -9.99 10.84 -5.26
CA ALA A 364 -8.68 11.32 -5.73
C ALA A 364 -7.91 10.35 -6.64
N MET A 365 -8.26 9.05 -6.67
CA MET A 365 -7.66 8.10 -7.61
C MET A 365 -7.98 8.44 -9.08
N TYR A 366 -9.05 9.21 -9.32
CA TYR A 366 -9.47 9.67 -10.64
C TYR A 366 -9.02 11.12 -10.93
N ASP A 367 -8.18 11.71 -10.08
CA ASP A 367 -7.59 13.02 -10.34
C ASP A 367 -6.75 12.95 -11.62
N GLY A 368 -7.09 13.82 -12.58
CA GLY A 368 -6.49 13.82 -13.91
C GLY A 368 -6.61 12.46 -14.63
N LEU A 369 -7.66 11.66 -14.39
CA LEU A 369 -7.80 10.27 -14.89
C LEU A 369 -7.43 10.11 -16.37
N LEU A 370 -7.85 11.09 -17.18
CA LEU A 370 -7.71 11.13 -18.63
C LEU A 370 -6.41 11.82 -19.08
N GLU A 371 -5.42 11.95 -18.21
CA GLU A 371 -4.11 12.53 -18.53
C GLU A 371 -2.99 11.48 -18.33
N PRO A 372 -2.23 11.14 -19.40
CA PRO A 372 -2.49 11.49 -20.80
C PRO A 372 -3.80 10.86 -21.30
N MET A 373 -4.40 11.44 -22.36
CA MET A 373 -5.66 10.95 -22.93
C MET A 373 -5.54 9.48 -23.30
N PRO A 374 -6.35 8.58 -22.72
CA PRO A 374 -6.26 7.16 -23.02
C PRO A 374 -6.64 6.90 -24.48
N THR A 375 -5.89 6.03 -25.15
CA THR A 375 -6.29 5.51 -26.46
C THR A 375 -7.05 4.20 -26.32
N HIS A 376 -6.84 3.50 -25.20
CA HIS A 376 -7.51 2.25 -24.86
C HIS A 376 -7.90 2.24 -23.38
N ILE A 377 -9.07 1.70 -23.07
CA ILE A 377 -9.54 1.55 -21.69
C ILE A 377 -9.93 0.09 -21.47
N LEU A 378 -9.24 -0.56 -20.52
CA LEU A 378 -9.57 -1.90 -20.04
C LEU A 378 -10.40 -1.78 -18.76
N ILE A 379 -11.57 -2.42 -18.74
CA ILE A 379 -12.45 -2.47 -17.56
C ILE A 379 -12.49 -3.91 -17.06
N PHE A 380 -12.12 -4.12 -15.79
CA PHE A 380 -12.15 -5.43 -15.13
C PHE A 380 -12.94 -5.35 -13.81
N LEU A 381 -14.22 -5.71 -13.87
CA LEU A 381 -15.21 -5.61 -12.80
C LEU A 381 -16.16 -6.83 -12.82
N GLY A 382 -17.08 -6.91 -11.86
CA GLY A 382 -18.12 -7.95 -11.78
C GLY A 382 -18.09 -8.76 -10.49
N HIS A 383 -16.94 -8.85 -9.80
CA HIS A 383 -16.80 -9.61 -8.56
C HIS A 383 -17.58 -8.99 -7.40
N ASN A 384 -17.36 -7.68 -7.19
CA ASN A 384 -18.03 -6.95 -6.13
C ASN A 384 -19.51 -6.70 -6.44
N ASP A 385 -19.87 -6.64 -7.72
CA ASP A 385 -21.24 -6.45 -8.18
C ASP A 385 -22.11 -7.68 -7.88
N SER A 386 -21.59 -8.87 -8.19
CA SER A 386 -22.29 -10.16 -8.07
C SER A 386 -22.23 -10.78 -6.66
N LYS A 387 -21.42 -10.24 -5.74
CA LYS A 387 -21.34 -10.77 -4.37
C LYS A 387 -22.68 -10.64 -3.63
N VAL A 388 -22.91 -11.54 -2.71
CA VAL A 388 -24.11 -11.57 -1.86
C VAL A 388 -23.71 -11.51 -0.38
N SER A 389 -24.57 -10.98 0.49
CA SER A 389 -24.23 -10.75 1.90
C SER A 389 -25.08 -11.56 2.87
N SER A 390 -24.51 -11.89 4.04
CA SER A 390 -25.22 -12.56 5.13
C SER A 390 -26.42 -11.75 5.64
N GLY A 391 -26.36 -10.41 5.55
CA GLY A 391 -27.47 -9.52 5.93
C GLY A 391 -28.70 -9.63 5.04
N SER A 392 -28.54 -10.21 3.84
CA SER A 392 -29.63 -10.51 2.91
C SER A 392 -29.93 -12.01 2.81
N GLU A 393 -29.37 -12.83 3.71
CA GLU A 393 -29.40 -14.29 3.60
C GLU A 393 -28.93 -14.81 2.23
N TYR A 394 -27.98 -14.07 1.62
CA TYR A 394 -27.46 -14.30 0.28
C TYR A 394 -28.47 -14.22 -0.87
N GLN A 395 -29.60 -13.55 -0.66
CA GLN A 395 -30.66 -13.40 -1.67
C GLN A 395 -30.49 -12.15 -2.54
N LYS A 396 -29.70 -11.17 -2.10
CA LYS A 396 -29.46 -9.92 -2.84
C LYS A 396 -28.00 -9.75 -3.20
N THR A 397 -27.77 -9.51 -4.49
CA THR A 397 -26.46 -9.08 -5.00
C THR A 397 -26.16 -7.66 -4.53
N ALA A 398 -24.89 -7.28 -4.49
CA ALA A 398 -24.48 -5.95 -4.08
C ALA A 398 -25.00 -4.86 -5.02
N VAL A 399 -25.05 -5.17 -6.32
CA VAL A 399 -25.73 -4.36 -7.33
C VAL A 399 -26.82 -5.20 -7.97
N ALA A 400 -28.05 -4.69 -8.03
CA ALA A 400 -29.14 -5.39 -8.70
C ALA A 400 -28.82 -5.55 -10.21
N PRO A 401 -29.12 -6.71 -10.85
CA PRO A 401 -28.74 -6.97 -12.24
C PRO A 401 -29.15 -5.88 -13.25
N GLU A 402 -30.35 -5.31 -13.09
CA GLU A 402 -30.86 -4.22 -13.93
C GLU A 402 -30.11 -2.90 -13.72
N VAL A 403 -29.71 -2.61 -12.48
CA VAL A 403 -28.89 -1.44 -12.13
C VAL A 403 -27.49 -1.64 -12.68
N PHE A 404 -26.94 -2.83 -12.54
CA PHE A 404 -25.63 -3.20 -13.09
C PHE A 404 -25.62 -2.98 -14.61
N ALA A 405 -26.55 -3.61 -15.33
CA ALA A 405 -26.61 -3.54 -16.79
C ALA A 405 -26.85 -2.13 -17.33
N SER A 406 -27.65 -1.31 -16.66
CA SER A 406 -27.89 0.08 -17.07
C SER A 406 -26.69 0.98 -16.76
N THR A 407 -26.11 0.86 -15.57
CA THR A 407 -24.93 1.65 -15.17
C THR A 407 -23.71 1.29 -16.01
N TYR A 408 -23.50 0.01 -16.32
CA TYR A 408 -22.38 -0.41 -17.17
C TYR A 408 -22.44 0.24 -18.55
N ARG A 409 -23.64 0.29 -19.16
CA ARG A 409 -23.85 1.01 -20.43
C ARG A 409 -23.55 2.50 -20.30
N GLN A 410 -24.02 3.15 -19.24
CA GLN A 410 -23.72 4.57 -18.98
C GLN A 410 -22.21 4.83 -18.84
N VAL A 411 -21.50 3.96 -18.14
CA VAL A 411 -20.03 4.03 -18.00
C VAL A 411 -19.36 3.92 -19.36
N LEU A 412 -19.71 2.92 -20.18
CA LEU A 412 -19.12 2.73 -21.51
C LEU A 412 -19.42 3.93 -22.44
N ASP A 413 -20.66 4.41 -22.46
CA ASP A 413 -21.08 5.55 -23.28
C ASP A 413 -20.33 6.82 -22.87
N LYS A 414 -20.23 7.09 -21.56
CA LYS A 414 -19.48 8.24 -21.04
C LYS A 414 -18.01 8.17 -21.40
N LEU A 415 -17.35 7.03 -21.17
CA LEU A 415 -15.94 6.87 -21.49
C LEU A 415 -15.68 7.05 -23.00
N LYS A 416 -16.56 6.49 -23.85
CA LYS A 416 -16.48 6.68 -25.30
C LYS A 416 -16.65 8.14 -25.70
N ALA A 417 -17.63 8.84 -25.11
CA ALA A 417 -17.89 10.25 -25.38
C ALA A 417 -16.74 11.17 -24.91
N ASP A 418 -16.20 10.90 -23.72
CA ASP A 418 -15.18 11.75 -23.09
C ASP A 418 -13.78 11.55 -23.70
N THR A 419 -13.50 10.37 -24.27
CA THR A 419 -12.13 10.00 -24.68
C THR A 419 -11.99 9.58 -26.15
N GLY A 420 -13.05 9.04 -26.76
CA GLY A 420 -12.95 8.36 -28.06
C GLY A 420 -12.09 7.08 -28.04
N ALA A 421 -11.67 6.61 -26.87
CA ALA A 421 -10.79 5.45 -26.72
C ALA A 421 -11.47 4.15 -27.15
N ALA A 422 -10.68 3.18 -27.61
CA ALA A 422 -11.15 1.82 -27.80
C ALA A 422 -11.40 1.17 -26.43
N LEU A 423 -12.62 0.70 -26.22
CA LEU A 423 -13.05 0.10 -24.96
C LEU A 423 -12.88 -1.42 -25.00
N ILE A 424 -12.33 -1.98 -23.92
CA ILE A 424 -12.09 -3.40 -23.73
C ILE A 424 -12.67 -3.79 -22.39
N VAL A 425 -13.56 -4.77 -22.39
CA VAL A 425 -14.23 -5.27 -21.20
C VAL A 425 -13.77 -6.70 -20.93
N LEU A 426 -13.21 -6.91 -19.75
CA LEU A 426 -12.76 -8.21 -19.28
C LEU A 426 -13.86 -8.81 -18.40
N SER A 427 -14.25 -10.07 -18.68
CA SER A 427 -15.15 -10.80 -17.79
C SER A 427 -14.52 -10.98 -16.41
N SER A 428 -15.34 -11.19 -15.37
CA SER A 428 -14.84 -11.46 -14.03
C SER A 428 -13.89 -12.68 -14.02
N SER A 429 -12.81 -12.65 -13.25
CA SER A 429 -12.00 -13.86 -13.03
C SER A 429 -12.80 -14.90 -12.26
N SER A 430 -12.53 -16.19 -12.48
CA SER A 430 -13.21 -17.28 -11.78
C SER A 430 -12.72 -17.39 -10.32
N SER A 431 -13.40 -16.72 -9.38
CA SER A 431 -13.17 -16.90 -7.93
C SER A 431 -13.38 -18.37 -7.51
N SER A 432 -12.81 -18.75 -6.36
CA SER A 432 -13.02 -20.07 -5.74
C SER A 432 -14.27 -20.04 -4.87
N TYR A 433 -15.35 -20.65 -5.34
CA TYR A 433 -16.61 -20.69 -4.59
C TYR A 433 -16.48 -21.56 -3.34
N GLU A 434 -15.71 -22.63 -3.43
CA GLU A 434 -15.46 -23.58 -2.38
C GLU A 434 -14.76 -22.91 -1.19
N ILE A 435 -13.69 -22.16 -1.45
CA ILE A 435 -12.96 -21.40 -0.42
C ILE A 435 -13.84 -20.30 0.17
N THR A 436 -14.53 -19.53 -0.67
CA THR A 436 -15.38 -18.42 -0.21
C THR A 436 -16.58 -18.90 0.62
N SER A 437 -17.19 -20.03 0.25
CA SER A 437 -18.27 -20.67 1.01
C SER A 437 -17.77 -21.16 2.37
N ALA A 438 -16.62 -21.85 2.42
CA ALA A 438 -16.02 -22.28 3.69
C ALA A 438 -15.66 -21.09 4.60
N ASN A 439 -15.16 -19.98 4.03
CA ASN A 439 -14.88 -18.74 4.76
C ASN A 439 -16.15 -18.09 5.33
N ALA A 440 -17.22 -18.11 4.55
CA ALA A 440 -18.53 -17.62 4.96
C ALA A 440 -19.12 -18.46 6.10
N GLU A 441 -19.04 -19.79 6.03
CA GLU A 441 -19.48 -20.70 7.10
C GLU A 441 -18.72 -20.47 8.40
N ARG A 442 -17.38 -20.34 8.33
CA ARG A 442 -16.56 -20.01 9.51
C ARG A 442 -16.96 -18.67 10.13
N SER A 443 -17.28 -17.67 9.31
CA SER A 443 -17.72 -16.36 9.78
C SER A 443 -19.11 -16.40 10.40
N ARG A 444 -20.03 -17.19 9.81
CA ARG A 444 -21.35 -17.46 10.38
C ARG A 444 -21.26 -18.13 11.74
N ALA A 445 -20.44 -19.17 11.88
CA ALA A 445 -20.23 -19.86 13.16
C ALA A 445 -19.67 -18.92 14.24
N ALA A 446 -18.90 -17.91 13.84
CA ALA A 446 -18.37 -16.87 14.72
C ALA A 446 -19.32 -15.67 14.94
N GLY A 447 -20.56 -15.71 14.43
CA GLY A 447 -21.52 -14.62 14.57
C GLY A 447 -21.11 -13.31 13.87
N ARG A 448 -20.21 -13.36 12.89
CA ARG A 448 -19.70 -12.17 12.18
C ARG A 448 -20.46 -11.94 10.88
N ALA A 449 -20.68 -10.68 10.51
CA ALA A 449 -21.17 -10.32 9.17
C ALA A 449 -20.14 -10.72 8.10
N HIS A 450 -20.61 -11.21 6.95
CA HIS A 450 -19.73 -11.71 5.89
C HIS A 450 -20.39 -11.61 4.51
N SER A 451 -19.56 -11.66 3.47
CA SER A 451 -19.98 -11.73 2.07
C SER A 451 -19.59 -13.07 1.48
N LEU A 452 -20.33 -13.50 0.46
CA LEU A 452 -20.08 -14.68 -0.34
C LEU A 452 -19.89 -14.25 -1.79
N PHE A 453 -18.76 -14.65 -2.36
CA PHE A 453 -18.35 -14.37 -3.73
C PHE A 453 -18.36 -15.69 -4.52
N GLY A 454 -18.12 -15.62 -5.83
CA GLY A 454 -17.74 -16.82 -6.59
C GLY A 454 -18.87 -17.75 -7.00
N LYS A 455 -20.13 -17.49 -6.60
CA LYS A 455 -21.29 -18.32 -7.00
C LYS A 455 -21.37 -18.41 -8.53
N PRO A 456 -21.20 -19.60 -9.13
CA PRO A 456 -21.10 -19.74 -10.59
C PRO A 456 -22.27 -19.10 -11.32
N GLU A 457 -23.50 -19.35 -10.86
CA GLU A 457 -24.73 -18.85 -11.50
C GLU A 457 -24.82 -17.31 -11.50
N LEU A 458 -24.35 -16.65 -10.44
CA LEU A 458 -24.33 -15.19 -10.37
C LEU A 458 -23.21 -14.60 -11.21
N MET A 459 -22.04 -15.24 -11.20
CA MET A 459 -20.91 -14.77 -12.01
C MET A 459 -21.21 -14.89 -13.50
N GLU A 460 -21.77 -16.01 -13.93
CA GLU A 460 -22.19 -16.24 -15.31
C GLU A 460 -23.25 -15.22 -15.72
N GLN A 461 -24.28 -15.00 -14.89
CA GLN A 461 -25.29 -13.97 -15.13
C GLN A 461 -24.67 -12.57 -15.33
N PHE A 462 -23.76 -12.14 -14.45
CA PHE A 462 -23.15 -10.81 -14.55
C PHE A 462 -22.16 -10.72 -15.72
N ASN A 463 -21.47 -11.81 -16.06
CA ASN A 463 -20.62 -11.86 -17.26
C ASN A 463 -21.46 -11.73 -18.53
N ASP A 464 -22.63 -12.39 -18.62
CA ASP A 464 -23.55 -12.25 -19.75
C ASP A 464 -24.05 -10.80 -19.90
N LEU A 465 -24.43 -10.15 -18.79
CA LEU A 465 -24.84 -8.74 -18.79
C LEU A 465 -23.70 -7.82 -19.22
N THR A 466 -22.48 -8.11 -18.77
CA THR A 466 -21.26 -7.36 -19.11
C THR A 466 -20.94 -7.51 -20.60
N GLN A 467 -21.03 -8.72 -21.14
CA GLN A 467 -20.84 -9.00 -22.56
C GLN A 467 -21.89 -8.27 -23.40
N ALA A 468 -23.17 -8.33 -23.02
CA ALA A 468 -24.24 -7.63 -23.72
C ALA A 468 -24.01 -6.11 -23.75
N ALA A 469 -23.60 -5.51 -22.62
CA ALA A 469 -23.25 -4.09 -22.55
C ALA A 469 -22.04 -3.75 -23.46
N ALA A 470 -21.00 -4.58 -23.45
CA ALA A 470 -19.83 -4.40 -24.30
C ALA A 470 -20.21 -4.46 -25.79
N THR A 471 -20.99 -5.47 -26.21
CA THR A 471 -21.48 -5.60 -27.58
C THR A 471 -22.31 -4.39 -28.01
N ALA A 472 -23.23 -3.91 -27.15
CA ALA A 472 -24.05 -2.74 -27.45
C ALA A 472 -23.22 -1.46 -27.65
N ALA A 473 -22.13 -1.30 -26.90
CA ALA A 473 -21.23 -0.15 -27.01
C ALA A 473 -20.22 -0.25 -28.17
N GLY A 474 -20.12 -1.41 -28.82
CA GLY A 474 -19.05 -1.73 -29.77
C GLY A 474 -17.68 -1.90 -29.12
N ALA A 475 -17.65 -2.28 -27.84
CA ALA A 475 -16.44 -2.58 -27.10
C ALA A 475 -15.98 -4.03 -27.35
N ALA A 476 -14.69 -4.29 -27.24
CA ALA A 476 -14.17 -5.65 -27.23
C ALA A 476 -14.55 -6.35 -25.91
N TYR A 477 -14.93 -7.62 -25.96
CA TYR A 477 -15.16 -8.44 -24.78
C TYR A 477 -14.17 -9.60 -24.73
N LEU A 478 -13.46 -9.73 -23.61
CA LEU A 478 -12.49 -10.79 -23.37
C LEU A 478 -13.00 -11.69 -22.24
N ASP A 479 -13.23 -12.97 -22.55
CA ASP A 479 -13.68 -13.94 -21.57
C ASP A 479 -12.50 -14.57 -20.81
N LEU A 480 -12.20 -14.04 -19.62
CA LEU A 480 -11.24 -14.59 -18.67
C LEU A 480 -11.86 -15.70 -17.79
N TYR A 481 -13.13 -15.55 -17.43
CA TYR A 481 -13.86 -16.45 -16.54
C TYR A 481 -13.74 -17.91 -16.99
N THR A 482 -14.12 -18.21 -18.22
CA THR A 482 -14.18 -19.60 -18.73
C THR A 482 -12.82 -20.29 -18.73
N PRO A 483 -11.75 -19.73 -19.32
CA PRO A 483 -10.45 -20.40 -19.31
C PRO A 483 -9.85 -20.48 -17.90
N MET A 484 -10.07 -19.48 -17.04
CA MET A 484 -9.59 -19.53 -15.66
C MET A 484 -10.31 -20.59 -14.83
N ARG A 485 -11.63 -20.77 -15.04
CA ARG A 485 -12.42 -21.82 -14.40
C ARG A 485 -11.91 -23.22 -14.76
N ALA A 486 -11.44 -23.40 -15.99
CA ALA A 486 -10.96 -24.68 -16.50
C ALA A 486 -9.52 -25.03 -16.08
N VAL A 487 -8.82 -24.15 -15.36
CA VAL A 487 -7.45 -24.42 -14.88
C VAL A 487 -7.47 -25.57 -13.87
N PRO A 488 -6.67 -26.64 -14.08
CA PRO A 488 -6.46 -27.64 -13.05
C PRO A 488 -5.85 -26.99 -11.81
N ASP A 489 -6.39 -27.31 -10.63
CA ASP A 489 -5.98 -26.68 -9.36
C ASP A 489 -6.09 -25.14 -9.40
N LYS A 490 -7.23 -24.63 -9.85
CA LYS A 490 -7.52 -23.18 -9.97
C LYS A 490 -7.27 -22.42 -8.67
N ASP A 491 -7.43 -23.05 -7.51
CA ASP A 491 -7.31 -22.39 -6.21
C ASP A 491 -5.93 -21.77 -5.99
N ARG A 492 -4.87 -22.29 -6.63
CA ARG A 492 -3.53 -21.66 -6.60
C ARG A 492 -3.49 -20.25 -7.22
N LEU A 493 -4.46 -19.91 -8.08
CA LEU A 493 -4.56 -18.60 -8.73
C LEU A 493 -5.19 -17.54 -7.82
N VAL A 494 -5.76 -17.92 -6.68
CA VAL A 494 -6.36 -17.00 -5.72
C VAL A 494 -5.68 -17.11 -4.36
N THR A 495 -5.84 -16.10 -3.51
CA THR A 495 -5.35 -16.13 -2.13
C THR A 495 -6.30 -16.95 -1.24
N ALA A 496 -5.98 -17.08 0.04
CA ALA A 496 -6.78 -17.84 1.01
C ALA A 496 -8.22 -17.31 1.21
N ASP A 497 -8.55 -16.11 0.70
CA ASP A 497 -9.92 -15.62 0.68
C ASP A 497 -10.78 -16.18 -0.47
N GLY A 498 -10.15 -16.79 -1.48
CA GLY A 498 -10.80 -17.35 -2.66
C GLY A 498 -11.20 -16.32 -3.72
N VAL A 499 -10.88 -15.04 -3.55
CA VAL A 499 -11.30 -13.93 -4.44
C VAL A 499 -10.10 -13.23 -5.06
N HIS A 500 -9.18 -12.73 -4.24
CA HIS A 500 -8.06 -11.93 -4.73
C HIS A 500 -7.02 -12.83 -5.38
N LEU A 501 -6.35 -12.32 -6.42
CA LEU A 501 -5.37 -13.09 -7.17
C LEU A 501 -4.11 -13.34 -6.31
N SER A 502 -3.59 -14.57 -6.39
CA SER A 502 -2.23 -14.86 -5.94
C SER A 502 -1.20 -14.27 -6.91
N ALA A 503 0.10 -14.38 -6.60
CA ALA A 503 1.16 -14.05 -7.56
C ALA A 503 1.00 -14.84 -8.88
N GLU A 504 0.61 -16.11 -8.79
CA GLU A 504 0.33 -16.95 -9.94
C GLU A 504 -0.93 -16.51 -10.68
N GLY A 505 -1.98 -16.12 -9.97
CA GLY A 505 -3.18 -15.53 -10.56
C GLY A 505 -2.89 -14.27 -11.35
N HIS A 506 -2.08 -13.35 -10.80
CA HIS A 506 -1.66 -12.16 -11.52
C HIS A 506 -0.85 -12.48 -12.78
N ARG A 507 0.03 -13.49 -12.75
CA ARG A 507 0.75 -13.98 -13.94
C ARG A 507 -0.22 -14.55 -14.97
N TYR A 508 -1.19 -15.36 -14.54
CA TYR A 508 -2.19 -15.94 -15.42
C TYR A 508 -2.99 -14.87 -16.16
N VAL A 509 -3.51 -13.86 -15.44
CA VAL A 509 -4.27 -12.76 -16.05
C VAL A 509 -3.40 -11.93 -16.98
N ALA A 510 -2.17 -11.60 -16.59
CA ALA A 510 -1.25 -10.86 -17.45
C ALA A 510 -0.95 -11.61 -18.76
N ARG A 511 -0.68 -12.91 -18.69
CA ARG A 511 -0.45 -13.74 -19.87
C ARG A 511 -1.70 -13.87 -20.74
N PHE A 512 -2.87 -14.08 -20.14
CA PHE A 512 -4.15 -14.08 -20.86
C PHE A 512 -4.35 -12.77 -21.64
N LEU A 513 -4.08 -11.62 -21.02
CA LEU A 513 -4.17 -10.33 -21.70
C LEU A 513 -3.14 -10.22 -22.82
N LEU A 514 -1.91 -10.69 -22.65
CA LEU A 514 -0.92 -10.72 -23.73
C LEU A 514 -1.36 -11.60 -24.91
N GLU A 515 -2.02 -12.70 -24.62
CA GLU A 515 -2.54 -13.65 -25.62
C GLU A 515 -3.80 -13.15 -26.34
N ARG A 516 -4.45 -12.08 -25.88
CA ARG A 516 -5.78 -11.68 -26.37
C ARG A 516 -5.91 -10.21 -26.74
N LEU A 517 -5.16 -9.31 -26.10
CA LEU A 517 -5.16 -7.90 -26.45
C LEU A 517 -4.51 -7.68 -27.82
N PHE A 518 -5.11 -6.79 -28.61
CA PHE A 518 -4.60 -6.32 -29.89
C PHE A 518 -4.23 -7.46 -30.86
N ARG A 519 -5.16 -8.40 -31.05
CA ARG A 519 -5.02 -9.50 -32.01
C ARG A 519 -5.82 -9.27 -33.28
#